data_AF-A0A1F4BLN5-F1
#
_entry.id   AF-A0A1F4BLN5-F1
#
_cell.length_a   1.000
_cell.length_b   1.000
_cell.length_c   1.000
_cell.angle_alpha   90.00
_cell.angle_beta   90.00
_cell.angle_gamma   90.00
#
_symmetry.space_group_name_H-M   'P 1'
#
loop_
_entity.id
_entity.type
_entity.pdbx_description
1 polymer ?
#
loop_
_entity_poly.entity_id
_entity_poly.type
_entity_poly.pdbx_seq_one_letter_code
_entity_poly.pdbx_strand_id
1 'polypeptide(L)'
;MSIACECSRGRLHLNSDWAMLEPVDRDYRPVPPGAASHTVLLTNLANRVQPVIRYDLGDSVTLGTEPCSCGSPFPALRVQGRCDDELWLRNANGEWVELLPLALTTVVEDFAGAHQFQVVQVAPDALRVRLEETDRNARESLWLNVARALRSYLDAQGLPGVALHLDAAPLERSASSGKLRRVVASRRASA
;
A
#
# COMPACT_ATOMS: atom_id res chain seq x y z
N MET A 1 7.70 -4.16 19.85
CA MET A 1 6.40 -4.78 20.16
C MET A 1 5.66 -4.95 18.85
N SER A 2 5.25 -6.17 18.48
CA SER A 2 4.51 -6.39 17.23
C SER A 2 3.03 -6.14 17.45
N ILE A 3 2.40 -5.31 16.61
CA ILE A 3 0.96 -5.02 16.69
C ILE A 3 0.13 -6.23 16.22
N ALA A 4 0.63 -6.94 15.20
CA ALA A 4 -0.01 -8.13 14.66
C ALA A 4 1.03 -9.23 14.35
N CYS A 5 0.58 -10.46 14.20
CA CYS A 5 1.41 -11.60 13.79
C CYS A 5 0.70 -12.44 12.72
N GLU A 6 1.46 -12.96 11.76
CA GLU A 6 0.93 -13.83 10.71
C GLU A 6 0.77 -15.26 11.24
N CYS A 7 -0.38 -15.89 10.99
CA CYS A 7 -0.59 -17.30 11.32
C CYS A 7 -0.24 -18.23 10.15
N SER A 8 -0.24 -19.54 10.41
CA SER A 8 0.01 -20.59 9.41
C SER A 8 -0.97 -20.63 8.22
N ARG A 9 -2.04 -19.81 8.25
CA ARG A 9 -3.01 -19.64 7.15
C ARG A 9 -2.80 -18.34 6.37
N GLY A 10 -1.70 -17.62 6.60
CA GLY A 10 -1.39 -16.36 5.92
C GLY A 10 -2.27 -15.18 6.32
N ARG A 11 -2.94 -15.25 7.49
CA ARG A 11 -3.77 -14.17 8.04
C ARG A 11 -3.02 -13.47 9.16
N LEU A 12 -3.05 -12.14 9.18
CA LEU A 12 -2.50 -11.34 10.27
C LEU A 12 -3.50 -11.24 11.42
N HIS A 13 -3.10 -11.63 12.62
CA HIS A 13 -3.88 -11.52 13.85
C HIS A 13 -3.42 -10.33 14.68
N LEU A 14 -4.35 -9.48 15.08
CA LEU A 14 -4.10 -8.38 16.00
C LEU A 14 -3.81 -8.94 17.40
N ASN A 15 -2.72 -8.52 18.04
CA ASN A 15 -2.48 -8.79 19.46
C ASN A 15 -3.39 -7.90 20.31
N SER A 16 -4.70 -8.20 20.29
CA SER A 16 -5.77 -7.34 20.83
C SER A 16 -5.78 -7.22 22.36
N ASP A 17 -5.01 -8.08 23.01
CA ASP A 17 -4.70 -8.01 24.44
C ASP A 17 -3.66 -6.92 24.78
N TRP A 18 -2.85 -6.48 23.80
CA TRP A 18 -1.78 -5.48 23.98
C TRP A 18 -2.03 -4.19 23.19
N ALA A 19 -2.79 -4.26 22.11
CA ALA A 19 -3.08 -3.13 21.23
C ALA A 19 -4.54 -3.14 20.80
N MET A 20 -5.20 -1.99 20.93
CA MET A 20 -6.52 -1.76 20.36
C MET A 20 -6.37 -0.99 19.05
N LEU A 21 -7.00 -1.51 17.99
CA LEU A 21 -7.11 -0.83 16.69
C LEU A 21 -8.55 -0.43 16.43
N GLU A 22 -8.75 0.81 16.03
CA GLU A 22 -10.05 1.38 15.66
C GLU A 22 -9.99 1.86 14.20
N PRO A 23 -10.41 1.03 13.23
CA PRO A 23 -10.45 1.41 11.83
C PRO A 23 -11.54 2.47 11.62
N VAL A 24 -11.20 3.58 10.95
CA VAL A 24 -12.10 4.72 10.76
C VAL A 24 -12.11 5.24 9.32
N ASP A 25 -13.17 5.94 8.93
CA ASP A 25 -13.28 6.65 7.66
C ASP A 25 -12.51 7.99 7.67
N ARG A 26 -12.62 8.78 6.58
CA ARG A 26 -11.97 10.09 6.43
C ARG A 26 -12.46 11.13 7.46
N ASP A 27 -13.63 10.92 8.04
CA ASP A 27 -14.22 11.78 9.06
C ASP A 27 -14.02 11.22 10.49
N TYR A 28 -13.10 10.26 10.65
CA TYR A 28 -12.79 9.57 11.90
C TYR A 28 -13.98 8.81 12.53
N ARG A 29 -14.94 8.36 11.71
CA ARG A 29 -16.05 7.50 12.16
C ARG A 29 -15.69 6.02 12.01
N PRO A 30 -16.02 5.15 12.97
CA PRO A 30 -15.73 3.72 12.87
C PRO A 30 -16.32 3.08 11.61
N VAL A 31 -15.54 2.25 10.94
CA VAL A 31 -16.04 1.41 9.84
C VAL A 31 -16.34 -0.02 10.32
N PRO A 32 -17.37 -0.69 9.77
CA PRO A 32 -17.70 -2.05 10.18
C PRO A 32 -16.64 -3.06 9.73
N PRO A 33 -16.54 -4.24 10.38
CA PRO A 33 -15.72 -5.35 9.88
C PRO A 33 -16.06 -5.68 8.42
N GLY A 34 -15.04 -6.04 7.64
CA GLY A 34 -15.13 -6.29 6.20
C GLY A 34 -14.94 -5.04 5.33
N ALA A 35 -15.15 -3.83 5.85
CA ALA A 35 -14.85 -2.60 5.14
C ALA A 35 -13.36 -2.21 5.28
N ALA A 36 -12.80 -1.59 4.23
CA ALA A 36 -11.50 -0.93 4.33
C ALA A 36 -11.67 0.42 5.05
N SER A 37 -10.74 0.73 5.94
CA SER A 37 -10.68 2.03 6.61
C SER A 37 -9.89 3.04 5.80
N HIS A 38 -10.04 4.32 6.09
CA HIS A 38 -9.12 5.35 5.60
C HIS A 38 -7.86 5.41 6.46
N THR A 39 -8.01 5.27 7.78
CA THR A 39 -6.88 5.12 8.70
C THR A 39 -7.30 4.26 9.89
N VAL A 40 -6.34 3.86 10.72
CA VAL A 40 -6.58 3.13 11.95
C VAL A 40 -5.97 3.87 13.13
N LEU A 41 -6.76 4.00 14.20
CA LEU A 41 -6.31 4.59 15.45
C LEU A 41 -5.77 3.50 16.36
N LEU A 42 -4.54 3.67 16.85
CA LEU A 42 -3.86 2.75 17.74
C LEU A 42 -3.91 3.23 19.19
N THR A 43 -4.35 2.37 20.09
CA THR A 43 -4.12 2.51 21.53
C THR A 43 -3.24 1.37 22.03
N ASN A 44 -2.11 1.70 22.65
CA ASN A 44 -1.22 0.72 23.28
C ASN A 44 -1.67 0.49 24.73
N LEU A 45 -2.06 -0.73 25.06
CA LEU A 45 -2.58 -1.12 26.37
C LEU A 45 -1.49 -1.58 27.35
N ALA A 46 -0.30 -1.89 26.84
CA ALA A 46 0.80 -2.46 27.62
C ALA A 46 1.88 -1.44 28.02
N ASN A 47 2.12 -0.41 27.21
CA ASN A 47 3.17 0.58 27.47
C ASN A 47 2.72 1.65 28.48
N ARG A 48 3.26 1.56 29.71
CA ARG A 48 2.97 2.51 30.81
C ARG A 48 3.93 3.70 30.86
N VAL A 49 5.07 3.64 30.16
CA VAL A 49 6.08 4.71 30.18
C VAL A 49 5.73 5.79 29.17
N GLN A 50 5.27 5.38 27.98
CA GLN A 50 4.78 6.26 26.93
C GLN A 50 3.44 5.73 26.43
N PRO A 51 2.34 6.05 27.13
CA PRO A 51 1.01 5.62 26.71
C PRO A 51 0.66 6.30 25.39
N VAL A 52 0.34 5.49 24.39
CA VAL A 52 -0.13 5.94 23.08
C VAL A 52 -1.63 5.65 23.04
N ILE A 53 -2.45 6.68 22.90
CA ILE A 53 -3.91 6.58 22.91
C ILE A 53 -4.46 7.20 21.63
N ARG A 54 -5.26 6.43 20.88
CA ARG A 54 -5.88 6.82 19.60
C ARG A 54 -4.92 7.50 18.63
N TYR A 55 -3.69 7.00 18.54
CA TYR A 55 -2.70 7.52 17.62
C TYR A 55 -3.03 7.12 16.19
N ASP A 56 -3.10 8.10 15.30
CA ASP A 56 -3.37 7.89 13.89
C ASP A 56 -2.15 7.25 13.20
N LEU A 57 -2.28 5.99 12.77
CA LEU A 57 -1.20 5.28 12.10
C LEU A 57 -1.03 5.71 10.63
N GLY A 58 -2.08 6.23 9.99
CA GLY A 58 -2.10 6.53 8.56
C GLY A 58 -2.14 5.28 7.66
N ASP A 59 -2.37 4.10 8.24
CA ASP A 59 -2.53 2.82 7.54
C ASP A 59 -4.02 2.47 7.40
N SER A 60 -4.44 2.00 6.22
CA SER A 60 -5.73 1.33 6.05
C SER A 60 -5.62 -0.13 6.44
N VAL A 61 -6.60 -0.57 7.22
CA VAL A 61 -6.84 -1.98 7.52
C VAL A 61 -8.29 -2.38 7.26
N THR A 62 -8.50 -3.65 6.91
CA THR A 62 -9.82 -4.31 6.96
C THR A 62 -9.80 -5.36 8.06
N LEU A 63 -10.72 -5.24 9.02
CA LEU A 63 -10.95 -6.30 10.01
C LEU A 63 -11.74 -7.44 9.37
N GLY A 64 -11.36 -8.68 9.69
CA GLY A 64 -12.09 -9.87 9.27
C GLY A 64 -13.48 -9.92 9.93
N THR A 65 -14.46 -10.43 9.18
CA THR A 65 -15.84 -10.63 9.65
C THR A 65 -16.05 -11.93 10.40
N GLU A 66 -15.12 -12.88 10.26
CA GLU A 66 -15.23 -14.23 10.81
C GLU A 66 -13.97 -14.65 11.58
N PRO A 67 -14.11 -15.57 12.56
CA PRO A 67 -12.96 -16.20 13.20
C PRO A 67 -12.05 -16.89 12.20
N CYS A 68 -10.75 -16.86 12.45
CA CYS A 68 -9.79 -17.54 11.58
C CYS A 68 -9.79 -19.05 11.82
N SER A 69 -9.74 -19.82 10.75
CA SER A 69 -9.65 -21.29 10.80
C SER A 69 -8.34 -21.83 11.40
N CYS A 70 -7.39 -20.96 11.77
CA CYS A 70 -6.18 -21.36 12.50
C CYS A 70 -6.43 -21.63 14.00
N GLY A 71 -7.60 -21.25 14.52
CA GLY A 71 -7.97 -21.42 15.93
C GLY A 71 -7.54 -20.27 16.85
N SER A 72 -6.88 -19.24 16.33
CA SER A 72 -6.54 -18.05 17.11
C SER A 72 -7.82 -17.34 17.58
N PRO A 73 -7.91 -16.93 18.85
CA PRO A 73 -9.05 -16.17 19.36
C PRO A 73 -8.99 -14.69 18.95
N PHE A 74 -7.86 -14.24 18.39
CA PHE A 74 -7.65 -12.84 18.08
C PHE A 74 -8.22 -12.42 16.71
N PRO A 75 -8.72 -11.17 16.57
CA PRO A 75 -9.24 -10.67 15.31
C PRO A 75 -8.20 -10.77 14.20
N ALA A 76 -8.61 -11.31 13.06
CA ALA A 76 -7.79 -11.27 11.85
C ALA A 76 -7.97 -9.92 11.14
N LEU A 77 -6.93 -9.40 10.53
CA LEU A 77 -6.95 -8.19 9.71
C LEU A 77 -6.17 -8.38 8.41
N ARG A 78 -6.45 -7.51 7.45
CA ARG A 78 -5.65 -7.32 6.24
C ARG A 78 -5.20 -5.87 6.21
N VAL A 79 -3.92 -5.65 5.99
CA VAL A 79 -3.34 -4.31 5.83
C VAL A 79 -3.38 -3.95 4.35
N GLN A 80 -3.94 -2.79 4.01
CA GLN A 80 -3.91 -2.24 2.65
C GLN A 80 -2.66 -1.37 2.40
N GLY A 81 -1.98 -0.97 3.47
CA GLY A 81 -0.85 -0.04 3.44
C GLY A 81 -1.28 1.37 3.83
N ARG A 82 -0.40 2.34 3.61
CA ARG A 82 -0.68 3.74 3.93
C ARG A 82 -1.59 4.40 2.90
N CYS A 83 -2.55 5.18 3.38
CA CYS A 83 -3.51 5.90 2.53
C CYS A 83 -2.98 7.24 2.00
N ASP A 84 -1.91 7.77 2.60
CA ASP A 84 -1.34 9.06 2.20
C ASP A 84 -0.69 9.07 0.80
N ASP A 85 -0.53 7.91 0.16
CA ASP A 85 0.13 7.77 -1.16
C ASP A 85 -0.76 7.04 -2.21
N GLU A 86 -2.10 7.03 -2.05
CA GLU A 86 -3.06 6.48 -3.02
C GLU A 86 -2.86 7.01 -4.45
N LEU A 87 -2.77 6.12 -5.46
CA LEU A 87 -2.74 6.51 -6.87
C LEU A 87 -4.14 6.53 -7.45
N TRP A 88 -4.48 7.63 -8.12
CA TRP A 88 -5.76 7.79 -8.82
C TRP A 88 -5.50 7.96 -10.31
N LEU A 89 -5.90 6.99 -11.12
CA LEU A 89 -5.74 7.00 -12.57
C LEU A 89 -7.09 7.09 -13.27
N ARG A 90 -7.09 7.52 -14.54
CA ARG A 90 -8.28 7.58 -15.38
C ARG A 90 -8.26 6.44 -16.41
N ASN A 91 -9.39 5.76 -16.53
CA ASN A 91 -9.60 4.81 -17.61
C ASN A 91 -10.00 5.53 -18.92
N ALA A 92 -10.13 4.77 -20.01
CA ALA A 92 -10.52 5.30 -21.32
C ALA A 92 -11.92 5.94 -21.33
N ASN A 93 -12.79 5.58 -20.38
CA ASN A 93 -14.12 6.16 -20.21
C ASN A 93 -14.09 7.45 -19.38
N GLY A 94 -12.92 7.85 -18.87
CA GLY A 94 -12.75 9.03 -18.02
C GLY A 94 -13.09 8.81 -16.55
N GLU A 95 -13.36 7.57 -16.13
CA GLU A 95 -13.65 7.21 -14.75
C GLU A 95 -12.36 7.08 -13.94
N TRP A 96 -12.43 7.49 -12.67
CA TRP A 96 -11.32 7.40 -11.75
C TRP A 96 -11.23 6.02 -11.11
N VAL A 97 -10.04 5.41 -11.17
CA VAL A 97 -9.71 4.13 -10.57
C VAL A 97 -8.64 4.34 -9.51
N GLU A 98 -8.91 3.88 -8.30
CA GLU A 98 -8.00 3.94 -7.16
C GLU A 98 -7.07 2.71 -7.15
N LEU A 99 -5.77 2.94 -7.01
CA LEU A 99 -4.76 1.90 -6.87
C LEU A 99 -4.02 2.09 -5.54
N LEU A 100 -4.04 1.05 -4.72
CA LEU A 100 -3.40 1.05 -3.41
C LEU A 100 -1.88 0.84 -3.54
N PRO A 101 -1.05 1.61 -2.80
CA PRO A 101 0.41 1.48 -2.85
C PRO A 101 0.94 0.07 -2.58
N LEU A 102 0.31 -0.65 -1.66
CA LEU A 102 0.72 -2.02 -1.34
C LEU A 102 0.48 -2.96 -2.52
N ALA A 103 -0.66 -2.85 -3.21
CA ALA A 103 -0.96 -3.70 -4.36
C ALA A 103 0.07 -3.49 -5.49
N LEU A 104 0.40 -2.24 -5.79
CA LEU A 104 1.45 -1.90 -6.75
C LEU A 104 2.82 -2.42 -6.31
N THR A 105 3.12 -2.31 -5.01
CA THR A 105 4.37 -2.80 -4.46
C THR A 105 4.49 -4.31 -4.60
N THR A 106 3.45 -5.05 -4.21
CA THR A 106 3.36 -6.50 -4.38
C THR A 106 3.51 -6.91 -5.84
N VAL A 107 2.87 -6.21 -6.78
CA VAL A 107 3.01 -6.51 -8.23
C VAL A 107 4.47 -6.40 -8.68
N VAL A 108 5.18 -5.35 -8.26
CA VAL A 108 6.55 -5.10 -8.70
C VAL A 108 7.56 -6.01 -7.97
N GLU A 109 7.38 -6.26 -6.68
CA GLU A 109 8.28 -7.13 -5.91
C GLU A 109 8.07 -8.60 -6.27
N ASP A 110 6.84 -9.12 -6.14
CA ASP A 110 6.59 -10.55 -6.17
C ASP A 110 6.51 -11.11 -7.60
N PHE A 111 6.09 -10.29 -8.56
CA PHE A 111 5.92 -10.73 -9.96
C PHE A 111 6.99 -10.23 -10.92
N ALA A 112 7.83 -9.27 -10.50
CA ALA A 112 8.93 -8.78 -11.33
C ALA A 112 10.31 -8.82 -10.65
N GLY A 113 10.40 -9.14 -9.35
CA GLY A 113 11.66 -9.30 -8.62
C GLY A 113 12.40 -7.98 -8.36
N ALA A 114 11.73 -6.83 -8.48
CA ALA A 114 12.34 -5.52 -8.23
C ALA A 114 12.05 -5.07 -6.79
N HIS A 115 13.07 -5.02 -5.92
CA HIS A 115 12.91 -4.64 -4.51
C HIS A 115 13.26 -3.17 -4.21
N GLN A 116 14.06 -2.54 -5.07
CA GLN A 116 14.42 -1.13 -5.02
C GLN A 116 13.89 -0.42 -6.27
N PHE A 117 12.66 0.08 -6.15
CA PHE A 117 11.96 0.75 -7.24
C PHE A 117 11.11 1.89 -6.70
N GLN A 118 10.61 2.70 -7.63
CA GLN A 118 9.62 3.72 -7.34
C GLN A 118 8.67 3.89 -8.52
N VAL A 119 7.37 3.79 -8.28
CA VAL A 119 6.29 4.10 -9.22
C VAL A 119 5.83 5.53 -8.95
N VAL A 120 5.94 6.39 -9.95
CA VAL A 120 5.61 7.81 -9.86
C VAL A 120 4.48 8.12 -10.83
N GLN A 121 3.37 8.65 -10.32
CA GLN A 121 2.34 9.18 -11.18
C GLN A 121 2.76 10.54 -11.74
N VAL A 122 2.71 10.65 -13.07
CA VAL A 122 3.05 11.89 -13.77
C VAL A 122 1.85 12.51 -14.49
N ALA A 123 0.82 11.70 -14.79
CA ALA A 123 -0.46 12.16 -15.32
C ALA A 123 -1.60 11.22 -14.86
N PRO A 124 -2.88 11.58 -15.06
CA PRO A 124 -4.00 10.68 -14.79
C PRO A 124 -3.95 9.36 -15.57
N ASP A 125 -3.21 9.30 -16.67
CA ASP A 125 -3.08 8.16 -17.57
C ASP A 125 -1.62 7.75 -17.80
N ALA A 126 -0.69 8.18 -16.93
CA ALA A 126 0.73 7.86 -17.11
C ALA A 126 1.49 7.68 -15.79
N LEU A 127 2.27 6.60 -15.74
CA LEU A 127 3.18 6.26 -14.67
C LEU A 127 4.62 6.19 -15.18
N ARG A 128 5.55 6.64 -14.34
CA ARG A 128 6.99 6.41 -14.49
C ARG A 128 7.45 5.40 -13.46
N VAL A 129 8.41 4.58 -13.84
CA VAL A 129 9.05 3.62 -12.94
C VAL A 129 10.54 3.89 -12.90
N ARG A 130 11.05 4.09 -11.68
CA ARG A 130 12.49 4.20 -11.41
C ARG A 130 12.96 2.88 -10.81
N LEU A 131 14.14 2.42 -11.21
CA LEU A 131 14.74 1.17 -10.77
C LEU A 131 16.17 1.45 -10.31
N GLU A 132 16.55 0.90 -9.17
CA GLU A 132 17.94 0.91 -8.69
C GLU A 132 18.67 -0.32 -9.23
N GLU A 133 19.26 -0.17 -10.41
CA GLU A 133 20.13 -1.14 -11.05
C GLU A 133 21.19 -0.37 -11.86
N THR A 134 22.46 -0.71 -11.65
CA THR A 134 23.61 0.00 -12.24
C THR A 134 24.04 -0.62 -13.56
N ASP A 135 23.85 -1.93 -13.74
CA ASP A 135 24.10 -2.57 -15.02
C ASP A 135 22.99 -2.25 -16.01
N ARG A 136 23.36 -1.73 -17.19
CA ARG A 136 22.41 -1.28 -18.20
C ARG A 136 21.52 -2.41 -18.73
N ASN A 137 22.11 -3.57 -18.99
CA ASN A 137 21.41 -4.71 -19.59
C ASN A 137 20.49 -5.39 -18.57
N ALA A 138 20.94 -5.50 -17.32
CA ALA A 138 20.14 -5.98 -16.20
C ALA A 138 18.97 -5.03 -15.94
N ARG A 139 19.20 -3.71 -15.94
CA ARG A 139 18.14 -2.71 -15.75
C ARG A 139 17.07 -2.78 -16.85
N GLU A 140 17.48 -2.96 -18.10
CA GLU A 140 16.54 -3.09 -19.22
C GLU A 140 15.72 -4.38 -19.11
N SER A 141 16.38 -5.50 -18.75
CA SER A 141 15.70 -6.78 -18.52
C SER A 141 14.71 -6.71 -17.36
N LEU A 142 15.11 -6.08 -16.25
CA LEU A 142 14.25 -5.84 -15.09
C LEU A 142 13.06 -4.95 -15.45
N TRP A 143 13.30 -3.87 -16.21
CA TRP A 143 12.25 -3.00 -16.70
C TRP A 143 11.21 -3.75 -17.53
N LEU A 144 11.62 -4.62 -18.45
CA LEU A 144 10.69 -5.42 -19.26
C LEU A 144 9.79 -6.31 -18.38
N ASN A 145 10.34 -6.89 -17.31
CA ASN A 145 9.56 -7.69 -16.36
C ASN A 145 8.57 -6.83 -15.56
N VAL A 146 9.03 -5.70 -15.03
CA VAL A 146 8.20 -4.76 -14.27
C VAL A 146 7.07 -4.18 -15.14
N ALA A 147 7.40 -3.75 -16.36
CA ALA A 147 6.42 -3.22 -17.30
C ALA A 147 5.35 -4.26 -17.66
N ARG A 148 5.74 -5.52 -17.84
CA ARG A 148 4.80 -6.62 -18.10
C ARG A 148 3.88 -6.88 -16.90
N ALA A 149 4.43 -6.98 -15.69
CA ALA A 149 3.66 -7.22 -14.47
C ALA A 149 2.67 -6.06 -14.20
N LEU A 150 3.14 -4.82 -14.26
CA LEU A 150 2.29 -3.64 -14.11
C LEU A 150 1.23 -3.55 -15.21
N ARG A 151 1.56 -3.86 -16.47
CA ARG A 151 0.57 -3.88 -17.57
C ARG A 151 -0.56 -4.86 -17.26
N SER A 152 -0.21 -6.11 -16.92
CA SER A 152 -1.21 -7.12 -16.58
C SER A 152 -2.09 -6.72 -15.39
N TYR A 153 -1.51 -6.08 -14.38
CA TYR A 153 -2.25 -5.59 -13.24
C TYR A 153 -3.19 -4.43 -13.63
N LEU A 154 -2.70 -3.43 -14.36
CA LEU A 154 -3.49 -2.28 -14.81
C LEU A 154 -4.64 -2.71 -15.72
N ASP A 155 -4.39 -3.64 -16.65
CA ASP A 155 -5.43 -4.21 -17.51
C ASP A 155 -6.56 -4.86 -16.67
N ALA A 156 -6.20 -5.61 -15.63
CA ALA A 156 -7.16 -6.23 -14.71
C ALA A 156 -7.94 -5.21 -13.86
N GLN A 157 -7.39 -4.01 -13.65
CA GLN A 157 -8.09 -2.89 -13.00
C GLN A 157 -8.88 -2.01 -13.98
N GLY A 158 -8.95 -2.38 -15.27
CA GLY A 158 -9.65 -1.58 -16.29
C GLY A 158 -8.88 -0.36 -16.79
N LEU A 159 -7.55 -0.37 -16.69
CA LEU A 159 -6.64 0.73 -17.05
C LEU A 159 -5.68 0.40 -18.21
N PRO A 160 -6.11 -0.21 -19.34
CA PRO A 160 -5.19 -0.68 -20.38
C PRO A 160 -4.44 0.43 -21.10
N GLY A 161 -5.00 1.65 -21.12
CA GLY A 161 -4.42 2.82 -21.78
C GLY A 161 -3.32 3.54 -20.99
N VAL A 162 -3.07 3.17 -19.72
CA VAL A 162 -2.10 3.90 -18.89
C VAL A 162 -0.68 3.73 -19.45
N ALA A 163 -0.01 4.83 -19.78
CA ALA A 163 1.35 4.79 -20.28
C ALA A 163 2.35 4.41 -19.17
N LEU A 164 3.31 3.55 -19.49
CA LEU A 164 4.38 3.12 -18.58
C LEU A 164 5.74 3.52 -19.18
N HIS A 165 6.53 4.27 -18.42
CA HIS A 165 7.85 4.72 -18.86
C HIS A 165 8.94 4.39 -17.84
N LEU A 166 10.09 3.93 -18.31
CA LEU A 166 11.30 3.83 -17.48
C LEU A 166 11.86 5.24 -17.27
N ASP A 167 12.08 5.60 -16.01
CA ASP A 167 12.69 6.86 -15.60
C ASP A 167 14.13 6.60 -15.12
N ALA A 168 15.05 7.42 -15.60
CA ALA A 168 16.48 7.35 -15.26
C ALA A 168 16.81 8.01 -13.91
N ALA A 169 15.89 8.82 -13.38
CA ALA A 169 16.09 9.53 -12.12
C ALA A 169 16.34 8.57 -10.93
N PRO A 170 17.14 9.00 -9.94
CA PRO A 170 17.37 8.21 -8.74
C PRO A 170 16.09 8.07 -7.92
N LEU A 171 16.07 7.05 -7.05
CA LEU A 171 14.98 6.84 -6.12
C LEU A 171 14.90 8.00 -5.11
N GLU A 172 13.70 8.55 -4.91
CA GLU A 172 13.46 9.63 -3.96
C GLU A 172 13.13 9.06 -2.57
N ARG A 173 13.80 9.62 -1.55
CA ARG A 173 13.58 9.27 -0.15
C ARG A 173 12.91 10.43 0.57
N SER A 174 12.04 10.12 1.52
CA SER A 174 11.37 11.12 2.34
C SER A 174 12.40 11.96 3.11
N ALA A 175 12.37 13.29 2.93
CA ALA A 175 13.30 14.20 3.62
C ALA A 175 13.18 14.13 5.15
N SER A 176 12.00 13.80 5.69
CA SER A 176 11.75 13.73 7.13
C SER A 176 12.13 12.40 7.78
N SER A 177 12.10 11.28 7.04
CA SER A 177 12.26 9.93 7.61
C SER A 177 13.35 9.09 6.95
N GLY A 178 13.91 9.54 5.83
CA GLY A 178 14.89 8.78 5.02
C GLY A 178 14.31 7.54 4.32
N LYS A 179 13.05 7.19 4.58
CA LYS A 179 12.38 6.03 3.99
C LYS A 179 12.15 6.24 2.49
N LEU A 180 12.39 5.19 1.71
CA LEU A 180 12.05 5.14 0.30
C LEU A 180 10.52 5.12 0.14
N ARG A 181 9.97 6.08 -0.60
CA ARG A 181 8.56 6.02 -1.01
C ARG A 181 8.49 5.27 -2.33
N ARG A 182 8.00 4.05 -2.30
CA ARG A 182 7.90 3.19 -3.50
C ARG A 182 6.78 3.59 -4.44
N VAL A 183 5.77 4.29 -3.93
CA VAL A 183 4.66 4.82 -4.74
C VAL A 183 4.54 6.31 -4.42
N VAL A 184 4.47 7.14 -5.45
CA VAL A 184 4.36 8.59 -5.33
C VAL A 184 3.25 9.08 -6.24
N ALA A 185 2.18 9.57 -5.63
CA ALA A 185 1.07 10.21 -6.32
C ALA A 185 1.44 11.64 -6.75
N SER A 186 0.95 12.06 -7.93
CA SER A 186 0.93 13.47 -8.23
C SER A 186 -0.12 14.12 -7.33
N ARG A 187 0.23 15.26 -6.70
CA ARG A 187 -0.74 15.97 -5.86
C ARG A 187 -1.95 16.31 -6.72
N ARG A 188 -3.13 15.84 -6.30
CA ARG A 188 -4.41 16.24 -6.87
C ARG A 188 -4.43 17.78 -6.88
N ALA A 189 -4.55 18.39 -8.06
CA ALA A 189 -5.06 19.75 -8.09
C ALA A 189 -6.49 19.66 -7.55
N SER A 190 -6.72 20.25 -6.38
CA SER A 190 -8.07 20.32 -5.80
C SER A 190 -8.98 20.97 -6.84
N ALA A 191 -9.98 20.21 -7.29
CA ALA A 191 -11.13 20.75 -8.01
C ALA A 191 -12.21 21.11 -6.98
#